data_AF-A0A0N5BPW4-F1
#
_entry.id   AF-A0A0N5BPW4-F1
#
_cell.length_a   1.000
_cell.length_b   1.000
_cell.length_c   1.000
_cell.angle_alpha   90.00
_cell.angle_beta   90.00
_cell.angle_gamma   90.00
#
_symmetry.space_group_name_H-M   'P 1'
#
loop_
_entity.id
_entity.type
_entity.pdbx_description
1 polymer ?
#
loop_
_entity_poly.entity_id
_entity_poly.type
_entity_poly.pdbx_seq_one_letter_code
_entity_poly.pdbx_strand_id
1 'polypeptide(L)'
;MFRRHCIVANFAQKYKNEIKYIVFIDGDIGVVNPVHILENYLPKDGEDILFYDRTFNYEIMAGSYIIRNTLYTRSFLKYFADYEYKMPTTNNIRDNVVLQAVFVDFMGTVEHRNKYLQCMEIYNYAKGYDQNMLFVSCMRYVLNLMNETPMILIIIHMKEEK
;
A
#
# COMPACT_ATOMS: atom_id res chain seq x y z
N MET A 1 4.44 -5.29 12.61
CA MET A 1 3.36 -4.67 11.82
C MET A 1 3.17 -5.42 10.50
N PHE A 2 4.24 -5.65 9.72
CA PHE A 2 4.23 -6.39 8.44
C PHE A 2 3.61 -7.79 8.44
N ARG A 3 3.78 -8.60 9.50
CA ARG A 3 3.20 -9.95 9.62
C ARG A 3 1.70 -10.02 9.31
N ARG A 4 0.93 -8.95 9.58
CA ARG A 4 -0.51 -8.90 9.27
C ARG A 4 -0.80 -9.03 7.78
N HIS A 5 0.01 -8.42 6.92
CA HIS A 5 -0.15 -8.51 5.47
C HIS A 5 0.17 -9.93 4.96
N CYS A 6 1.16 -10.60 5.56
CA CYS A 6 1.45 -12.02 5.29
C CYS A 6 0.27 -12.93 5.70
N ILE A 7 -0.34 -12.69 6.87
CA ILE A 7 -1.51 -13.46 7.32
C ILE A 7 -2.67 -13.26 6.34
N VAL A 8 -2.97 -12.03 5.94
CA VAL A 8 -4.02 -11.73 4.95
C VAL A 8 -3.74 -12.42 3.62
N ALA A 9 -2.49 -12.38 3.13
CA ALA A 9 -2.12 -13.04 1.87
C ALA A 9 -2.30 -14.56 1.92
N ASN A 10 -1.92 -15.20 3.03
CA ASN A 10 -2.07 -16.65 3.20
C ASN A 10 -3.54 -17.06 3.39
N PHE A 11 -4.32 -16.27 4.13
CA PHE A 11 -5.76 -16.48 4.25
C PHE A 11 -6.44 -16.36 2.87
N ALA A 12 -6.14 -15.30 2.12
CA ALA A 12 -6.61 -15.09 0.75
C ALA A 12 -6.25 -16.26 -0.17
N GLN A 13 -5.02 -16.79 -0.05
CA GLN A 13 -4.55 -17.93 -0.81
C GLN A 13 -5.32 -19.21 -0.47
N LYS A 14 -5.57 -19.46 0.80
CA LYS A 14 -6.30 -20.65 1.28
C LYS A 14 -7.71 -20.68 0.72
N TYR A 15 -8.38 -19.53 0.67
CA TYR A 15 -9.77 -19.39 0.23
C TYR A 15 -9.91 -18.75 -1.15
N LYS A 16 -8.90 -18.92 -2.03
CA LYS A 16 -8.84 -18.24 -3.35
C LYS A 16 -10.04 -18.51 -4.27
N ASN A 17 -10.74 -19.63 -4.07
CA ASN A 17 -11.90 -20.03 -4.88
C ASN A 17 -13.24 -19.67 -4.21
N GLU A 18 -13.22 -19.21 -2.97
CA GLU A 18 -14.41 -18.96 -2.14
C GLU A 18 -14.61 -17.47 -1.85
N ILE A 19 -13.51 -16.75 -1.63
CA ILE A 19 -13.52 -15.34 -1.23
C ILE A 19 -13.07 -14.48 -2.41
N LYS A 20 -13.99 -13.64 -2.92
CA LYS A 20 -13.71 -12.71 -4.03
C LYS A 20 -13.04 -11.41 -3.58
N TYR A 21 -13.44 -10.89 -2.42
CA TYR A 21 -12.91 -9.65 -1.84
C TYR A 21 -12.58 -9.86 -0.37
N ILE A 22 -11.54 -9.19 0.12
CA ILE A 22 -11.17 -9.15 1.53
C ILE A 22 -11.09 -7.70 1.95
N VAL A 23 -11.71 -7.39 3.08
CA VAL A 23 -11.65 -6.09 3.73
C VAL A 23 -10.81 -6.28 4.99
N PHE A 24 -9.63 -5.69 5.00
CA PHE A 24 -8.74 -5.70 6.15
C PHE A 24 -8.98 -4.46 7.00
N ILE A 25 -9.08 -4.62 8.31
CA ILE A 25 -9.39 -3.55 9.26
C ILE A 25 -8.59 -3.80 10.56
N ASP A 26 -7.85 -2.80 11.03
CA ASP A 26 -7.19 -2.82 12.34
C ASP A 26 -8.20 -2.76 13.51
N GLY A 27 -7.78 -3.26 14.67
CA GLY A 27 -8.65 -3.39 15.85
C GLY A 27 -9.11 -2.07 16.47
N ASP A 28 -8.56 -0.94 16.05
CA ASP A 28 -8.91 0.42 16.48
C ASP A 28 -9.74 1.19 15.44
N ILE A 29 -10.24 0.51 14.40
CA ILE A 29 -11.14 1.10 13.39
C ILE A 29 -12.59 0.65 13.67
N GLY A 30 -13.51 1.63 13.68
CA GLY A 30 -14.94 1.41 13.91
C GLY A 30 -15.80 1.86 12.73
N VAL A 31 -16.97 1.22 12.57
CA VAL A 31 -17.98 1.62 11.58
C VAL A 31 -18.80 2.79 12.14
N VAL A 32 -18.75 3.94 11.45
CA VAL A 32 -19.45 5.16 11.87
C VAL A 32 -20.77 5.41 11.11
N ASN A 33 -20.92 4.82 9.93
CA ASN A 33 -22.11 4.98 9.10
C ASN A 33 -22.62 3.62 8.59
N PRO A 34 -23.50 2.95 9.35
CA PRO A 34 -23.99 1.61 8.99
C PRO A 34 -25.04 1.63 7.87
N VAL A 35 -25.48 2.81 7.41
CA VAL A 35 -26.48 2.94 6.34
C VAL A 35 -25.85 2.74 4.95
N HIS A 36 -24.53 2.95 4.83
CA HIS A 36 -23.81 2.74 3.58
C HIS A 36 -23.28 1.32 3.50
N ILE A 37 -23.57 0.64 2.39
CA ILE A 37 -23.08 -0.71 2.12
C ILE A 37 -21.64 -0.66 1.60
N LEU A 38 -20.83 -1.65 2.02
CA LEU A 38 -19.41 -1.71 1.69
C LEU A 38 -19.17 -2.03 0.21
N GLU A 39 -20.12 -2.72 -0.41
CA GLU A 39 -20.13 -3.12 -1.81
C GLU A 39 -19.97 -1.92 -2.75
N ASN A 40 -20.43 -0.73 -2.35
CA ASN A 40 -20.29 0.50 -3.12
C ASN A 40 -18.83 1.00 -3.22
N TYR A 41 -17.95 0.51 -2.35
CA TYR A 41 -16.55 0.89 -2.25
C TYR A 41 -15.59 -0.23 -2.68
N LEU A 42 -16.11 -1.37 -3.16
CA LEU A 42 -15.24 -2.43 -3.67
C LEU A 42 -14.44 -1.95 -4.89
N PRO A 43 -13.23 -2.50 -5.11
CA PRO A 43 -12.45 -2.26 -6.32
C PRO A 43 -13.32 -2.45 -7.58
N LYS A 44 -13.34 -1.42 -8.43
CA LYS A 44 -14.13 -1.37 -9.68
C LYS A 44 -13.30 -1.89 -10.86
N ASP A 45 -13.86 -1.85 -12.07
CA ASP A 45 -13.27 -2.49 -13.25
C ASP A 45 -11.82 -2.03 -13.52
N GLY A 46 -10.87 -2.95 -13.31
CA GLY A 46 -9.43 -2.76 -13.48
C GLY A 46 -8.64 -2.55 -12.18
N GLU A 47 -9.33 -2.42 -11.05
CA GLU A 47 -8.72 -2.21 -9.73
C GLU A 47 -8.56 -3.54 -8.98
N ASP A 48 -7.38 -3.76 -8.39
CA ASP A 48 -7.09 -4.95 -7.59
C ASP A 48 -7.02 -4.64 -6.09
N ILE A 49 -6.50 -3.47 -5.73
CA ILE A 49 -6.31 -3.04 -4.34
C ILE A 49 -6.79 -1.61 -4.17
N LEU A 50 -7.59 -1.39 -3.14
CA LEU A 50 -8.01 -0.06 -2.71
C LEU A 50 -7.37 0.27 -1.36
N PHE A 51 -6.42 1.20 -1.41
CA PHE A 51 -5.93 1.92 -0.25
C PHE A 51 -6.47 3.35 -0.25
N TYR A 52 -6.22 4.08 0.83
CA TYR A 52 -6.60 5.49 0.95
C TYR A 52 -5.56 6.26 1.75
N ASP A 53 -5.58 7.59 1.63
CA ASP A 53 -4.68 8.48 2.37
C ASP A 53 -5.17 8.69 3.80
N ARG A 54 -4.23 8.73 4.74
CA ARG A 54 -4.48 9.21 6.09
C ARG A 54 -4.72 10.72 6.07
N THR A 55 -5.75 11.15 6.79
CA THR A 55 -6.21 12.54 6.76
C THR A 55 -5.23 13.57 7.33
N PHE A 56 -4.31 13.16 8.20
CA PHE A 56 -3.43 14.11 8.92
C PHE A 56 -1.99 14.17 8.41
N ASN A 57 -1.54 13.22 7.60
CA ASN A 57 -0.16 13.18 7.11
C ASN A 57 0.03 12.60 5.70
N TYR A 58 -1.06 12.35 4.96
CA TYR A 58 -1.04 11.88 3.56
C TYR A 58 -0.23 10.59 3.32
N GLU A 59 0.07 9.84 4.38
CA GLU A 59 0.55 8.46 4.28
C GLU A 59 -0.56 7.60 3.66
N ILE A 60 -0.19 6.59 2.87
CA ILE A 60 -1.16 5.55 2.49
C ILE A 60 -1.44 4.71 3.74
N MET A 61 -2.71 4.51 4.05
CA MET A 61 -3.16 3.74 5.22
C MET A 61 -2.94 2.23 5.01
N ALA A 62 -1.98 1.65 5.73
CA ALA A 62 -1.79 0.20 5.83
C ALA A 62 -2.72 -0.48 6.86
N GLY A 63 -3.39 0.29 7.73
CA GLY A 63 -4.26 -0.23 8.80
C GLY A 63 -5.65 -0.70 8.34
N SER A 64 -6.04 -0.38 7.11
CA SER A 64 -7.23 -0.96 6.49
C SER A 64 -7.21 -0.74 4.99
N TYR A 65 -7.68 -1.73 4.24
CA TYR A 65 -7.73 -1.70 2.78
C TYR A 65 -8.69 -2.76 2.27
N ILE A 66 -9.13 -2.61 1.02
CA ILE A 66 -9.96 -3.59 0.33
C ILE A 66 -9.14 -4.21 -0.80
N ILE A 67 -9.12 -5.53 -0.90
CA ILE A 67 -8.46 -6.23 -2.00
C ILE A 67 -9.46 -7.12 -2.74
N ARG A 68 -9.29 -7.22 -4.06
CA ARG A 68 -9.79 -8.34 -4.85
C ARG A 68 -8.84 -9.53 -4.64
N ASN A 69 -9.35 -10.74 -4.48
CA ASN A 69 -8.52 -11.92 -4.20
C ASN A 69 -7.89 -12.53 -5.47
N THR A 70 -6.98 -11.78 -6.10
CA THR A 70 -6.24 -12.20 -7.29
C THR A 70 -4.84 -12.69 -6.93
N LEU A 71 -4.15 -13.34 -7.86
CA LEU A 71 -2.74 -13.69 -7.66
C LEU A 71 -1.90 -12.42 -7.43
N TYR A 72 -2.21 -11.35 -8.17
CA TYR A 72 -1.56 -10.06 -8.05
C TYR A 72 -1.62 -9.51 -6.62
N THR A 73 -2.80 -9.39 -6.02
CA THR A 73 -2.94 -8.83 -4.66
C THR A 73 -2.27 -9.69 -3.60
N ARG A 74 -2.35 -11.01 -3.73
CA ARG A 74 -1.66 -11.94 -2.82
C ARG A 74 -0.14 -11.80 -2.93
N SER A 75 0.39 -11.61 -4.13
CA SER A 75 1.80 -11.35 -4.36
C SER A 75 2.24 -10.00 -3.80
N PHE A 76 1.44 -8.94 -4.02
CA PHE A 76 1.69 -7.63 -3.43
C PHE A 76 1.75 -7.69 -1.91
N LEU A 77 0.78 -8.33 -1.25
CA LEU A 77 0.75 -8.40 0.22
C LEU A 77 1.91 -9.23 0.80
N LYS A 78 2.37 -10.27 0.10
CA LYS A 78 3.58 -11.01 0.49
C LYS A 78 4.82 -10.13 0.32
N TYR A 79 4.95 -9.46 -0.82
CA TYR A 79 6.04 -8.54 -1.07
C TYR A 79 6.11 -7.41 -0.04
N PHE A 80 4.94 -6.86 0.32
CA PHE A 80 4.82 -5.85 1.37
C PHE A 80 5.24 -6.42 2.73
N ALA A 81 4.85 -7.65 3.07
CA ALA A 81 5.27 -8.27 4.32
C ALA A 81 6.79 -8.48 4.38
N ASP A 82 7.40 -8.97 3.30
CA ASP A 82 8.84 -9.21 3.20
C ASP A 82 9.67 -7.92 3.16
N TYR A 83 9.02 -6.77 2.99
CA TYR A 83 9.68 -5.48 3.08
C TYR A 83 10.27 -5.20 4.48
N GLU A 84 9.84 -5.95 5.51
CA GLU A 84 10.46 -5.93 6.84
C GLU A 84 11.97 -6.25 6.80
N TYR A 85 12.41 -7.10 5.87
CA TYR A 85 13.82 -7.49 5.71
C TYR A 85 14.66 -6.45 4.97
N LYS A 86 14.03 -5.47 4.33
CA LYS A 86 14.71 -4.38 3.60
C LYS A 86 14.90 -3.11 4.43
N MET A 87 14.37 -3.09 5.65
CA MET A 87 14.35 -1.87 6.46
C MET A 87 15.74 -1.53 7.02
N PRO A 88 16.13 -0.24 7.01
CA PRO A 88 17.36 0.19 7.66
C PRO A 88 17.23 0.02 9.18
N THR A 89 18.30 -0.50 9.80
CA THR A 89 18.35 -0.79 11.26
C THR A 89 18.19 0.46 12.13
N THR A 90 18.43 1.64 11.55
CA THR A 90 18.25 2.95 12.17
C THR A 90 16.78 3.33 12.33
N ASN A 91 15.86 2.61 11.70
CA ASN A 91 14.50 3.06 11.49
C ASN A 91 13.45 2.02 11.93
N ASN A 92 12.90 2.21 13.15
CA ASN A 92 11.90 1.31 13.77
C ASN A 92 10.47 1.60 13.28
N ILE A 93 10.26 1.60 11.97
CA ILE A 93 9.06 2.18 11.35
C ILE A 93 7.85 1.24 11.27
N ARG A 94 6.69 1.90 11.16
CA ARG A 94 5.38 1.34 10.84
C ARG A 94 5.19 1.16 9.34
N ASP A 95 4.63 0.03 8.96
CA ASP A 95 4.32 -0.36 7.58
C ASP A 95 3.66 0.73 6.69
N ASN A 96 2.82 1.61 7.25
CA ASN A 96 2.25 2.77 6.55
C ASN A 96 3.30 3.67 5.85
N VAL A 97 4.43 3.95 6.51
CA VAL A 97 5.46 4.84 5.97
C VAL A 97 6.12 4.23 4.74
N VAL A 98 6.47 2.94 4.81
CA VAL A 98 7.19 2.24 3.73
C VAL A 98 6.26 1.78 2.61
N LEU A 99 4.95 1.71 2.83
CA LEU A 99 3.96 1.30 1.83
C LEU A 99 4.08 2.12 0.52
N GLN A 100 4.45 3.39 0.61
CA GLN A 100 4.73 4.23 -0.55
C GLN A 100 5.84 3.64 -1.45
N ALA A 101 6.93 3.15 -0.83
CA ALA A 101 8.05 2.53 -1.53
C ALA A 101 7.74 1.13 -2.02
N VAL A 102 6.97 0.38 -1.24
CA VAL A 102 6.48 -0.94 -1.63
C VAL A 102 5.75 -0.87 -2.97
N PHE A 103 4.93 0.17 -3.19
CA PHE A 103 4.27 0.37 -4.49
C PHE A 103 5.27 0.58 -5.64
N VAL A 104 6.16 1.56 -5.51
CA VAL A 104 7.13 1.89 -6.56
C VAL A 104 7.98 0.67 -6.91
N ASP A 105 8.46 -0.04 -5.90
CA ASP A 105 9.26 -1.25 -6.05
C ASP A 105 8.49 -2.39 -6.71
N PHE A 106 7.27 -2.66 -6.25
CA PHE A 106 6.48 -3.79 -6.72
C PHE A 106 6.04 -3.60 -8.17
N MET A 107 5.76 -2.36 -8.57
CA MET A 107 5.47 -2.01 -9.96
C MET A 107 6.71 -2.15 -10.86
N GLY A 108 7.92 -2.10 -10.30
CA GLY A 108 9.16 -2.30 -11.04
C GLY A 108 9.45 -1.23 -12.09
N THR A 109 8.89 -0.03 -11.97
CA THR A 109 9.09 1.02 -12.96
C THR A 109 10.54 1.52 -12.97
N VAL A 110 11.07 1.77 -14.18
CA VAL A 110 12.37 2.44 -14.37
C VAL A 110 12.20 3.96 -14.53
N GLU A 111 10.97 4.42 -14.80
CA GLU A 111 10.68 5.83 -14.92
C GLU A 111 10.87 6.51 -13.56
N HIS A 112 11.53 7.67 -13.55
CA HIS A 112 11.85 8.41 -12.32
C HIS A 112 12.71 7.67 -11.29
N ARG A 113 13.40 6.58 -11.67
CA ARG A 113 14.29 5.80 -10.78
C ARG A 113 15.26 6.66 -9.97
N ASN A 114 15.85 7.70 -10.57
CA ASN A 114 16.77 8.59 -9.85
C ASN A 114 16.08 9.36 -8.71
N LYS A 115 14.82 9.80 -8.91
CA LYS A 115 14.03 10.47 -7.86
C LYS A 115 13.64 9.49 -6.76
N TYR A 116 13.24 8.27 -7.15
CA TYR A 116 13.01 7.18 -6.19
C TYR A 116 14.25 6.90 -5.34
N LEU A 117 15.43 6.76 -5.94
CA LEU A 117 16.68 6.49 -5.22
C LEU A 117 17.02 7.64 -4.26
N GLN A 118 16.80 8.89 -4.65
CA GLN A 118 16.94 10.04 -3.74
C GLN A 118 16.01 9.94 -2.52
N CYS A 119 14.76 9.52 -2.72
CA CYS A 119 13.86 9.29 -1.59
C CYS A 119 14.33 8.14 -0.70
N MET A 120 14.88 7.07 -1.27
CA MET A 120 15.44 5.96 -0.49
C MET A 120 16.70 6.36 0.30
N GLU A 121 17.49 7.32 -0.18
CA GLU A 121 18.56 7.91 0.62
C GLU A 121 18.03 8.58 1.90
N ILE A 122 16.90 9.30 1.80
CA ILE A 122 16.20 9.87 2.97
C ILE A 122 15.79 8.76 3.93
N TYR A 123 15.20 7.69 3.41
CA TYR A 123 14.74 6.56 4.22
C TYR A 123 15.84 5.90 5.06
N ASN A 124 17.06 5.80 4.50
CA ASN A 124 18.20 5.15 5.14
C ASN A 124 18.68 5.87 6.41
N TYR A 125 18.60 7.20 6.45
CA TYR A 125 19.03 7.98 7.62
C TYR A 125 17.87 8.48 8.49
N ALA A 126 16.63 8.46 7.98
CA ALA A 126 15.47 8.99 8.70
C ALA A 126 15.25 8.30 10.05
N LYS A 127 14.94 9.11 11.06
CA LYS A 127 14.64 8.70 12.43
C LYS A 127 13.49 9.54 12.99
N GLY A 128 12.59 8.89 13.72
CA GLY A 128 11.45 9.56 14.33
C GLY A 128 10.42 10.04 13.30
N TYR A 129 9.41 10.78 13.76
CA TYR A 129 8.26 11.13 12.92
C TYR A 129 8.62 12.11 11.79
N ASP A 130 9.27 13.24 12.11
CA ASP A 130 9.46 14.34 11.17
C ASP A 130 10.31 13.95 9.95
N GLN A 131 11.42 13.24 10.16
CA GLN A 131 12.28 12.78 9.07
C GLN A 131 11.59 11.73 8.18
N ASN A 132 10.69 10.94 8.77
CA ASN A 132 9.88 10.00 8.00
C ASN A 132 8.80 10.69 7.18
N MET A 133 8.27 11.82 7.63
CA MET A 133 7.37 12.62 6.81
C MET A 133 8.09 13.25 5.61
N LEU A 134 9.39 13.54 5.70
CA LEU A 134 10.19 13.94 4.53
C LEU A 134 10.27 12.80 3.50
N PHE A 135 10.55 11.58 3.97
CA PHE A 135 10.55 10.41 3.09
C PHE A 135 9.18 10.15 2.46
N VAL A 136 8.10 10.16 3.25
CA VAL A 136 6.72 10.00 2.74
C VAL A 136 6.42 11.05 1.68
N SER A 137 6.72 12.32 1.96
CA SER A 137 6.49 13.42 1.02
C SER A 137 7.26 13.24 -0.28
N CYS A 138 8.53 12.81 -0.19
CA CYS A 138 9.35 12.50 -1.37
C CYS A 138 8.75 11.35 -2.19
N MET A 139 8.33 10.26 -1.55
CA MET A 139 7.75 9.11 -2.25
C MET A 139 6.37 9.41 -2.83
N ARG A 140 5.57 10.25 -2.16
CA ARG A 140 4.31 10.76 -2.71
C ARG A 140 4.55 11.58 -3.97
N TYR A 141 5.61 12.37 -4.02
CA TYR A 141 6.00 13.06 -5.24
C TYR A 141 6.34 12.07 -6.37
N VAL A 142 7.10 11.01 -6.08
CA VAL A 142 7.40 9.95 -7.08
C VAL A 142 6.12 9.27 -7.57
N LEU A 143 5.24 8.84 -6.66
CA LEU A 143 3.97 8.20 -7.00
C LEU A 143 3.07 9.12 -7.83
N ASN A 144 3.04 10.43 -7.54
CA ASN A 144 2.28 11.39 -8.33
C ASN A 144 2.79 11.51 -9.76
N LEU A 145 4.09 11.33 -10.00
CA LEU A 145 4.65 11.32 -11.36
C LEU A 145 4.29 10.04 -12.13
N MET A 146 4.12 8.93 -11.41
CA MET A 146 3.71 7.64 -11.98
C MET A 146 2.19 7.50 -12.16
N ASN A 147 1.42 8.46 -11.64
CA ASN A 147 -0.01 8.31 -11.51
C ASN A 147 -0.71 8.42 -12.87
N GLU A 148 -1.50 7.41 -13.23
CA GLU A 148 -2.27 7.39 -14.47
C GLU A 148 -3.54 8.24 -14.39
N THR A 149 -3.99 8.64 -13.18
CA THR A 149 -5.23 9.43 -12.99
C THR A 149 -5.02 10.60 -12.01
N PRO A 150 -5.43 11.85 -12.31
CA PRO A 150 -5.22 12.96 -11.39
C PRO A 150 -6.14 12.86 -10.15
N MET A 151 -5.53 12.70 -8.97
CA MET A 151 -6.00 13.01 -7.60
C MET A 151 -6.97 12.08 -6.82
N ILE A 152 -6.52 11.80 -5.58
CA ILE A 152 -7.19 11.36 -4.32
C ILE A 152 -7.33 9.85 -4.08
N LEU A 153 -7.36 9.03 -5.12
CA LEU A 153 -7.35 7.57 -4.95
C LEU A 153 -6.11 7.03 -5.65
N ILE A 154 -5.20 6.35 -4.93
CA ILE A 154 -4.20 5.50 -5.59
C ILE A 154 -4.97 4.29 -6.09
N ILE A 155 -5.52 4.47 -7.28
CA ILE A 155 -6.05 3.39 -8.09
C ILE A 155 -4.88 2.96 -8.98
N ILE A 156 -4.33 1.80 -8.69
CA ILE A 156 -3.37 1.16 -9.60
C ILE A 156 -4.20 0.24 -10.49
N HIS A 157 -4.49 0.73 -11.70
CA HIS A 157 -4.95 -0.11 -12.79
C HIS A 157 -3.73 -0.82 -13.36
N MET A 158 -3.66 -2.14 -13.23
CA MET A 158 -2.73 -2.92 -14.04
C MET A 158 -3.55 -3.78 -15.00
N LYS A 159 -3.46 -3.44 -16.29
CA LYS A 159 -3.87 -4.34 -17.35
C LYS A 159 -2.88 -5.50 -17.35
N GLU A 160 -3.37 -6.73 -17.18
CA GLU A 160 -2.61 -7.90 -17.62
C GLU A 160 -2.33 -7.74 -19.12
N GLU A 161 -1.07 -7.48 -19.48
CA GLU A 161 -0.63 -7.75 -20.85
C GLU A 161 -0.69 -9.27 -21.04
N LYS A 162 -1.57 -9.69 -21.95
CA LYS A 162 -1.73 -11.10 -22.37
C LYS A 162 -0.52 -11.59 -23.14
#